data_AF-A0A8S2XSV9-F1
#
_entry.id   AF-A0A8S2XSV9-F1
#
_cell.length_a   1.000
_cell.length_b   1.000
_cell.length_c   1.000
_cell.angle_alpha   90.00
_cell.angle_beta   90.00
_cell.angle_gamma   90.00
#
_symmetry.space_group_name_H-M   'P 1'
#
loop_
_entity.id
_entity.type
_entity.pdbx_description
1 polymer ?
#
loop_
_entity_poly.entity_id
_entity_poly.type
_entity_poly.pdbx_seq_one_letter_code
_entity_poly.pdbx_strand_id
1 'polypeptide(L)'
;ACYFSTPQSCLYPSILSSTQCLSDYDNSSSSSIKRTKYSKLTLDQRHTANKRERKRMETLNEAFDHLKDLLPIQVGKKRRRMSRMDIVSGAIAYIQQLQKLVVDN
;
A
#
# COMPACT_ATOMS: atom_id res chain seq x y z
N ALA A 1 12.68 -35.67 -21.14
CA ALA A 1 12.76 -36.03 -19.72
C ALA A 1 13.96 -35.32 -19.11
N CYS A 2 13.72 -34.24 -18.35
CA CYS A 2 14.71 -33.61 -17.49
C CYS A 2 14.03 -33.38 -16.14
N TYR A 3 14.57 -34.02 -15.11
CA TYR A 3 14.13 -33.95 -13.73
C TYR A 3 14.38 -32.55 -13.16
N PHE A 4 13.31 -31.79 -12.86
CA PHE A 4 13.42 -30.64 -11.98
C PHE A 4 13.44 -31.15 -10.53
N SER A 5 14.64 -31.33 -9.98
CA SER A 5 14.84 -31.34 -8.53
C SER A 5 14.65 -29.91 -8.02
N THR A 6 13.50 -29.63 -7.41
CA THR A 6 13.31 -28.44 -6.59
C THR A 6 14.08 -28.61 -5.27
N PRO A 7 15.03 -27.73 -4.91
CA PRO A 7 15.63 -27.78 -3.59
C PRO A 7 14.59 -27.40 -2.52
N GLN A 8 14.24 -28.40 -1.73
CA GLN A 8 13.34 -28.37 -0.59
C GLN A 8 13.98 -27.58 0.57
N SER A 9 13.84 -26.25 0.58
CA SER A 9 14.17 -25.44 1.78
C SER A 9 13.33 -24.17 1.96
N CYS A 10 12.17 -24.08 1.30
CA CYS A 10 11.14 -23.13 1.67
C CYS A 10 10.33 -23.71 2.85
N LEU A 11 10.95 -23.84 4.02
CA LEU A 11 10.24 -24.14 5.26
C LEU A 11 9.34 -22.94 5.59
N TYR A 12 8.04 -23.12 5.36
CA TYR A 12 6.98 -22.33 5.97
C TYR A 12 7.23 -22.24 7.49
N PRO A 13 7.26 -21.05 8.10
CA PRO A 13 7.03 -20.96 9.53
C PRO A 13 5.56 -21.32 9.79
N SER A 14 5.36 -22.44 10.46
CA SER A 14 4.07 -22.92 10.91
C SER A 14 3.35 -21.86 11.75
N ILE A 15 2.15 -21.50 11.29
CA ILE A 15 1.21 -20.60 11.95
C ILE A 15 0.48 -21.41 13.02
N LEU A 16 1.03 -21.51 14.23
CA LEU A 16 0.28 -21.60 15.48
C LEU A 16 1.23 -21.53 16.69
N SER A 17 1.31 -20.37 17.34
CA SER A 17 1.17 -20.26 18.81
C SER A 17 1.20 -18.79 19.23
N SER A 18 0.04 -18.33 19.70
CA SER A 18 -0.13 -17.41 20.82
C SER A 18 0.48 -16.00 20.71
N THR A 19 -0.43 -15.04 20.52
CA THR A 19 -0.36 -13.71 21.12
C THR A 19 0.09 -13.81 22.58
N GLN A 20 1.28 -13.32 22.91
CA GLN A 20 1.59 -12.83 24.25
C GLN A 20 2.36 -11.53 24.12
N CYS A 21 1.65 -10.45 24.45
CA CYS A 21 2.17 -9.11 24.63
C CYS A 21 3.06 -9.16 25.88
N LEU A 22 4.39 -9.19 25.70
CA LEU A 22 5.31 -9.11 26.83
C LEU A 22 5.67 -7.64 27.07
N SER A 23 5.26 -7.17 28.25
CA SER A 23 5.46 -5.85 28.80
C SER A 23 6.93 -5.42 28.86
N ASP A 24 7.15 -4.13 28.63
CA ASP A 24 8.42 -3.42 28.72
C ASP A 24 9.10 -3.61 30.09
N TYR A 25 10.26 -4.25 30.11
CA TYR A 25 11.22 -4.10 31.20
C TYR A 25 12.40 -3.29 30.66
N ASP A 26 12.41 -2.01 31.01
CA ASP A 26 13.45 -1.04 30.66
C ASP A 26 14.77 -1.45 31.33
N ASN A 27 15.80 -1.74 30.54
CA ASN A 27 17.17 -1.81 31.04
C ASN A 27 18.09 -1.05 30.09
N SER A 28 18.29 0.22 30.44
CA SER A 28 19.37 1.04 29.88
C SER A 28 20.72 0.45 30.27
N SER A 29 21.45 -0.10 29.30
CA SER A 29 22.91 -0.18 29.40
C SER A 29 23.54 -0.12 28.01
N SER A 30 24.26 0.98 27.83
CA SER A 30 25.07 1.38 26.70
C SER A 30 26.14 0.36 26.31
N SER A 31 26.18 -0.03 25.04
CA SER A 31 27.44 -0.40 24.38
C SER A 31 27.32 -0.36 22.85
N SER A 32 28.07 0.57 22.28
CA SER A 32 28.31 0.77 20.85
C SER A 32 28.79 -0.50 20.15
N ILE A 33 27.95 -1.11 19.31
CA ILE A 33 28.38 -2.14 18.35
C ILE A 33 27.93 -1.72 16.96
N LYS A 34 28.90 -1.23 16.18
CA LYS A 34 28.80 -1.00 14.74
C LYS A 34 28.48 -2.33 14.05
N ARG A 35 27.22 -2.55 13.66
CA ARG A 35 26.82 -3.62 12.73
C ARG A 35 26.09 -3.02 11.53
N THR A 36 26.84 -2.69 10.49
CA THR A 36 26.33 -2.55 9.13
C THR A 36 25.91 -3.92 8.61
N LYS A 37 24.59 -4.18 8.57
CA LYS A 37 23.84 -5.16 7.74
C LYS A 37 22.41 -5.26 8.29
N TYR A 38 21.46 -4.52 7.72
CA TYR A 38 20.01 -4.56 7.99
C TYR A 38 19.63 -4.94 9.43
N SER A 39 19.73 -3.97 10.37
CA SER A 39 19.08 -4.12 11.67
C SER A 39 17.60 -4.42 11.43
N LYS A 40 17.12 -5.58 11.87
CA LYS A 40 15.70 -5.94 11.79
C LYS A 40 14.93 -4.87 12.58
N LEU A 41 14.01 -4.17 11.91
CA LEU A 41 13.19 -3.16 12.56
C LEU A 41 12.47 -3.76 13.78
N THR A 42 12.53 -3.05 14.90
CA THR A 42 11.77 -3.41 16.09
C THR A 42 10.27 -3.39 15.78
N LEU A 43 9.46 -4.06 16.61
CA LEU A 43 8.00 -4.06 16.42
C LEU A 43 7.43 -2.63 16.46
N ASP A 44 7.93 -1.79 17.37
CA ASP A 44 7.53 -0.39 17.47
C ASP A 44 7.90 0.42 16.22
N GLN A 45 9.11 0.23 15.69
CA GLN A 45 9.52 0.86 14.43
C GLN A 45 8.63 0.45 13.26
N ARG A 46 8.23 -0.83 13.19
CA ARG A 46 7.29 -1.32 12.18
C ARG A 46 5.90 -0.70 12.32
N HIS A 47 5.37 -0.61 13.53
CA HIS A 47 4.08 0.05 13.78
C HIS A 47 4.11 1.53 13.39
N THR A 48 5.16 2.24 13.79
CA THR A 48 5.36 3.65 13.44
C THR A 48 5.47 3.84 11.92
N ALA A 49 6.21 2.97 11.23
CA ALA A 49 6.32 3.01 9.77
C ALA A 49 4.96 2.74 9.10
N ASN A 50 4.22 1.72 9.52
CA ASN A 50 2.88 1.41 8.99
C ASN A 50 1.88 2.54 9.22
N LYS A 51 1.94 3.23 10.38
CA LYS A 51 1.11 4.39 10.67
C LYS A 51 1.40 5.53 9.69
N ARG A 52 2.67 5.80 9.40
CA ARG A 52 3.08 6.82 8.41
C ARG A 52 2.63 6.45 7.01
N GLU A 53 2.81 5.19 6.61
CA GLU A 53 2.36 4.71 5.30
C GLU A 53 0.85 4.84 5.13
N ARG A 54 0.07 4.48 6.17
CA ARG A 54 -1.37 4.68 6.15
C ARG A 54 -1.72 6.15 5.95
N LYS A 55 -1.04 7.06 6.65
CA LYS A 55 -1.26 8.50 6.48
C LYS A 55 -0.90 8.98 5.07
N ARG A 56 0.20 8.48 4.49
CA ARG A 56 0.56 8.77 3.09
C ARG A 56 -0.54 8.30 2.14
N MET A 57 -1.07 7.10 2.38
CA MET A 57 -2.11 6.49 1.54
C MET A 57 -3.46 7.18 1.70
N GLU A 58 -3.79 7.72 2.87
CA GLU A 58 -4.97 8.57 3.10
C GLU A 58 -4.95 9.78 2.15
N THR A 59 -3.84 10.55 2.14
CA THR A 59 -3.69 11.70 1.23
C THR A 59 -3.78 11.32 -0.24
N LEU A 60 -3.20 10.17 -0.62
CA LEU A 60 -3.32 9.67 -1.99
C LEU A 60 -4.79 9.33 -2.33
N ASN A 61 -5.49 8.65 -1.42
CA ASN A 61 -6.88 8.26 -1.63
C ASN A 61 -7.81 9.48 -1.70
N GLU A 62 -7.58 10.50 -0.87
CA GLU A 62 -8.29 11.80 -0.93
C GLU A 62 -8.15 12.43 -2.33
N ALA A 63 -6.95 12.44 -2.91
CA ALA A 63 -6.75 12.94 -4.27
C ALA A 63 -7.50 12.11 -5.34
N PHE A 64 -7.54 10.78 -5.17
CA PHE A 64 -8.35 9.92 -6.06
C PHE A 64 -9.84 10.20 -5.94
N ASP A 65 -10.35 10.46 -4.73
CA ASP A 65 -11.76 10.78 -4.52
C ASP A 65 -12.11 12.15 -5.11
N HIS A 66 -11.25 13.15 -4.94
CA HIS A 66 -11.39 14.44 -5.63
C HIS A 66 -11.42 14.27 -7.16
N LEU A 67 -10.54 13.44 -7.72
CA LEU A 67 -10.54 13.16 -9.15
C LEU A 67 -11.86 12.50 -9.58
N LYS A 68 -12.38 11.53 -8.82
CA LYS A 68 -13.68 10.90 -9.13
C LYS A 68 -14.82 11.90 -9.22
N ASP A 69 -14.83 12.91 -8.37
CA ASP A 69 -15.90 13.90 -8.31
C ASP A 69 -15.94 14.82 -9.54
N LEU A 70 -14.81 14.97 -10.23
CA LEU A 70 -14.71 15.73 -11.48
C LEU A 70 -15.13 14.92 -12.71
N LEU A 71 -15.18 13.59 -12.62
CA LEU A 71 -15.50 12.74 -13.76
C LEU A 71 -17.01 12.70 -14.01
N PRO A 72 -17.47 12.73 -15.28
CA PRO A 72 -18.88 12.61 -15.63
C PRO A 72 -19.37 11.15 -15.52
N ILE A 73 -19.41 10.62 -14.29
CA ILE A 73 -19.77 9.23 -14.00
C ILE A 73 -21.30 9.11 -13.90
N GLN A 74 -21.88 8.05 -14.47
CA GLN A 74 -23.32 7.80 -14.39
C GLN A 74 -23.79 7.61 -12.93
N VAL A 75 -24.84 8.35 -12.56
CA VAL A 75 -25.47 8.34 -11.24
C VAL A 75 -26.02 6.94 -10.94
N GLY A 76 -25.47 6.26 -9.93
CA GLY A 76 -25.91 4.92 -9.51
C GLY A 76 -24.85 4.15 -8.71
N LYS A 77 -25.09 2.85 -8.48
CA LYS A 77 -24.18 1.95 -7.73
C LYS A 77 -22.74 1.93 -8.27
N LYS A 78 -22.52 2.29 -9.53
CA LYS A 78 -21.20 2.32 -10.18
C LYS A 78 -20.29 3.45 -9.67
N ARG A 79 -20.81 4.62 -9.27
CA ARG A 79 -20.00 5.71 -8.68
C ARG A 79 -19.24 5.26 -7.42
N ARG A 80 -19.86 4.42 -6.60
CA ARG A 80 -19.30 3.96 -5.32
C ARG A 80 -18.21 2.88 -5.44
N ARG A 81 -17.98 2.29 -6.62
CA ARG A 81 -17.10 1.11 -6.80
C ARG A 81 -15.98 1.28 -7.84
N MET A 82 -15.64 2.51 -8.24
CA MET A 82 -14.58 2.69 -9.24
C MET A 82 -13.21 2.29 -8.69
N SER A 83 -12.49 1.44 -9.43
CA SER A 83 -11.11 1.07 -9.11
C SER A 83 -10.13 2.20 -9.44
N ARG A 84 -8.91 2.15 -8.91
CA ARG A 84 -7.85 3.13 -9.24
C ARG A 84 -7.59 3.22 -10.74
N MET A 85 -7.62 2.08 -11.41
CA MET A 85 -7.43 2.01 -12.87
C MET A 85 -8.57 2.71 -13.60
N ASP A 86 -9.81 2.45 -13.19
CA ASP A 86 -11.00 3.07 -13.80
C ASP A 86 -10.99 4.59 -13.66
N ILE A 87 -10.56 5.11 -12.49
CA ILE A 87 -10.47 6.54 -12.25
C ILE A 87 -9.46 7.18 -13.20
N VAL A 88 -8.26 6.59 -13.33
CA VAL A 88 -7.21 7.12 -14.21
C VAL A 88 -7.66 7.08 -15.67
N SER A 89 -8.20 5.94 -16.12
CA SER A 89 -8.69 5.77 -17.48
C SER A 89 -9.84 6.73 -17.80
N GLY A 90 -10.79 6.89 -16.87
CA GLY A 90 -11.89 7.83 -16.99
C GLY A 90 -11.42 9.28 -17.10
N ALA A 91 -10.40 9.67 -16.35
CA ALA A 91 -9.81 11.01 -16.43
C ALA A 91 -9.16 11.29 -17.79
N ILE A 92 -8.38 10.33 -18.31
CA ILE A 92 -7.77 10.44 -19.64
C ILE A 92 -8.86 10.62 -20.71
N ALA A 93 -9.89 9.75 -20.69
CA ALA A 93 -10.98 9.81 -21.64
C ALA A 93 -11.75 11.13 -21.55
N TYR A 94 -11.99 11.64 -20.34
CA TYR A 94 -12.73 12.87 -20.14
C TYR A 94 -11.97 14.10 -20.65
N ILE A 95 -10.67 14.21 -20.36
CA ILE A 95 -9.82 15.28 -20.89
C ILE A 95 -9.86 15.27 -22.42
N GLN A 96 -9.72 14.11 -23.05
CA GLN A 96 -9.78 13.98 -24.52
C GLN A 96 -11.14 14.40 -25.09
N GLN A 97 -12.24 14.07 -24.42
CA GLN A 97 -13.57 14.48 -24.84
C GLN A 97 -13.74 16.00 -24.76
N LEU A 98 -13.30 16.63 -23.66
CA LEU A 98 -13.34 18.08 -23.51
C LEU A 98 -12.51 18.80 -24.58
N GLN A 99 -11.33 18.27 -24.91
CA GLN A 99 -10.48 18.82 -25.96
C GLN A 99 -11.16 18.80 -27.33
N LYS A 100 -11.86 17.72 -27.70
CA LYS A 100 -12.62 17.65 -28.95
C LYS A 100 -13.73 18.70 -29.00
N LEU A 101 -14.50 18.83 -27.92
CA LEU A 101 -15.58 19.82 -27.85
C LEU A 101 -15.08 21.26 -27.96
N VAL A 102 -13.86 21.56 -27.52
CA VAL A 102 -13.29 22.91 -27.60
C VAL A 102 -12.67 23.19 -28.98
N VAL A 103 -12.12 22.17 -29.65
CA VAL A 103 -11.47 22.32 -30.97
C VAL A 103 -12.46 22.27 -32.13
N ASP A 104 -13.56 21.54 -31.99
CA ASP A 104 -14.60 21.39 -33.02
C ASP A 104 -15.63 22.56 -33.02
N ASN A 105 -15.43 23.59 -32.20
CA ASN A 105 -16.17 24.86 -32.17
C ASN A 105 -15.29 26.01 -32.66
#